data_AF-A0A2W7QNR8-F1
#
_entry.id   AF-A0A2W7QNR8-F1
#
_cell.length_a   1.000
_cell.length_b   1.000
_cell.length_c   1.000
_cell.angle_alpha   90.00
_cell.angle_beta   90.00
_cell.angle_gamma   90.00
#
_symmetry.space_group_name_H-M   'P 1'
#
loop_
_entity.id
_entity.type
_entity.pdbx_description
1 polymer ?
#
loop_
_entity_poly.entity_id
_entity_poly.type
_entity_poly.pdbx_seq_one_letter_code
_entity_poly.pdbx_strand_id
1 'polypeptide(L)'
;MMVMSTTPVIVQETHFDPWGLELTGLGYQYEGIKANKYLYQGKEMMDDQNLNIYDFHARGYDPVVGRTLQIDPGSESYYPNSPYSWVMNNPLKFVDPSGMFADYYDSDGNHLGNDGEDDDKVYVTSSVTKNEDGIVTSSEGALDLGITHTEFRKQASTVYGESSAFKMNSVTDDLKKEMFAIASVHQINSLAFGAKSKKANEYLGMTPSQINNSKFKTTANAAVINALTGGVDYSFGASMWDGQEQGIFPASNNDRSVLHNGQSFELHMNTMGWNISDSHFETWKANVGSAFQAPQQKAAPANFGNYQNKGLMRLQSTAVYGGTIFWKIK
;
A
#
# COMPACT_ATOMS: atom_id res chain seq x y z
N MET A 1 -57.44 -24.74 -2.76
CA MET A 1 -56.45 -23.68 -2.44
C MET A 1 -55.08 -24.34 -2.59
N MET A 2 -54.33 -24.01 -3.62
CA MET A 2 -53.00 -24.58 -3.87
C MET A 2 -51.97 -23.67 -3.20
N VAL A 3 -51.18 -24.21 -2.28
CA VAL A 3 -50.05 -23.49 -1.67
C VAL A 3 -48.81 -23.95 -2.42
N MET A 4 -48.17 -23.05 -3.16
CA MET A 4 -46.85 -23.29 -3.76
C MET A 4 -45.78 -22.69 -2.85
N SER A 5 -44.73 -23.46 -2.57
CA SER A 5 -43.48 -22.95 -2.02
C SER A 5 -42.52 -22.75 -3.19
N THR A 6 -42.05 -21.52 -3.39
CA THR A 6 -41.01 -21.20 -4.37
C THR A 6 -39.65 -21.35 -3.70
N THR A 7 -39.11 -22.56 -3.64
CA THR A 7 -37.70 -22.75 -3.29
C THR A 7 -36.83 -22.23 -4.44
N PRO A 8 -35.65 -21.64 -4.15
CA PRO A 8 -34.70 -21.24 -5.19
C PRO A 8 -34.38 -22.42 -6.12
N VAL A 9 -34.30 -22.17 -7.42
CA VAL A 9 -33.82 -23.17 -8.38
C VAL A 9 -32.31 -23.27 -8.24
N ILE A 10 -31.80 -24.47 -7.98
CA ILE A 10 -30.36 -24.75 -8.06
C ILE A 10 -30.00 -24.74 -9.54
N VAL A 11 -29.07 -23.88 -9.92
CA VAL A 11 -28.61 -23.74 -11.32
C VAL A 11 -27.28 -24.44 -11.57
N GLN A 12 -26.48 -24.63 -10.53
CA GLN A 12 -25.19 -25.33 -10.56
C GLN A 12 -24.85 -25.88 -9.17
N GLU A 13 -24.28 -27.08 -9.13
CA GLU A 13 -23.73 -27.74 -7.95
C GLU A 13 -22.45 -28.47 -8.38
N THR A 14 -21.34 -28.22 -7.68
CA THR A 14 -20.04 -28.81 -8.00
C THR A 14 -19.41 -29.33 -6.72
N HIS A 15 -18.88 -30.55 -6.78
CA HIS A 15 -18.23 -31.22 -5.65
C HIS A 15 -16.75 -31.39 -5.94
N PHE A 16 -15.92 -31.24 -4.91
CA PHE A 16 -14.47 -31.32 -5.05
C PHE A 16 -13.89 -32.34 -4.08
N ASP A 17 -12.75 -32.90 -4.45
CA ASP A 17 -11.87 -33.56 -3.48
C ASP A 17 -11.20 -32.51 -2.56
N PRO A 18 -10.44 -32.94 -1.53
CA PRO A 18 -9.76 -32.00 -0.64
C PRO A 18 -8.80 -31.04 -1.33
N TRP A 19 -8.32 -31.33 -2.54
CA TRP A 19 -7.37 -30.50 -3.29
C TRP A 19 -8.05 -29.67 -4.39
N GLY A 20 -9.39 -29.62 -4.41
CA GLY A 20 -10.12 -28.80 -5.37
C GLY A 20 -10.27 -29.42 -6.75
N LEU A 21 -9.93 -30.71 -6.90
CA LEU A 21 -10.22 -31.45 -8.12
C LEU A 21 -11.71 -31.82 -8.14
N GLU A 22 -12.39 -31.49 -9.23
CA GLU A 22 -13.82 -31.77 -9.37
C GLU A 22 -14.10 -33.28 -9.35
N LEU A 23 -15.06 -33.70 -8.52
CA LEU A 23 -15.60 -35.05 -8.49
C LEU A 23 -16.65 -35.21 -9.58
N THR A 24 -16.18 -35.44 -10.80
CA THR A 24 -17.05 -35.61 -11.99
C THR A 24 -18.15 -36.64 -11.74
N GLY A 25 -19.38 -36.29 -12.09
CA GLY A 25 -20.56 -37.16 -11.93
C GLY A 25 -21.35 -37.00 -10.62
N LEU A 26 -20.89 -36.17 -9.68
CA LEU A 26 -21.65 -35.81 -8.47
C LEU A 26 -22.34 -34.45 -8.56
N GLY A 27 -21.97 -33.62 -9.53
CA GLY A 27 -22.49 -32.27 -9.71
C GLY A 27 -23.80 -32.20 -10.51
N TYR A 28 -24.36 -31.00 -10.55
CA TYR A 28 -25.55 -30.63 -11.34
C TYR A 28 -25.28 -29.34 -12.10
N GLN A 29 -25.72 -29.26 -13.37
CA GLN A 29 -25.71 -28.04 -14.16
C GLN A 29 -27.04 -27.92 -14.90
N TYR A 30 -27.74 -26.81 -14.73
CA TYR A 30 -28.98 -26.54 -15.45
C TYR A 30 -28.70 -26.23 -16.93
N GLU A 31 -29.36 -26.93 -17.84
CA GLU A 31 -29.18 -26.75 -19.28
C GLU A 31 -29.55 -25.33 -19.75
N GLY A 32 -28.72 -24.74 -20.61
CA GLY A 32 -28.96 -23.39 -21.16
C GLY A 32 -28.57 -22.24 -20.24
N ILE A 33 -28.01 -22.51 -19.05
CA ILE A 33 -27.42 -21.50 -18.17
C ILE A 33 -25.89 -21.54 -18.27
N LYS A 34 -25.26 -20.37 -18.35
CA LYS A 34 -23.79 -20.23 -18.38
C LYS A 34 -23.22 -20.77 -17.07
N ALA A 35 -22.25 -21.68 -17.17
CA ALA A 35 -21.55 -22.22 -16.01
C ALA A 35 -20.79 -21.11 -15.26
N ASN A 36 -20.90 -21.11 -13.94
CA ASN A 36 -20.08 -20.34 -13.05
C ASN A 36 -18.67 -20.91 -13.03
N LYS A 37 -17.67 -20.05 -13.29
CA LYS A 37 -16.25 -20.41 -13.26
C LYS A 37 -15.63 -20.24 -11.87
N TYR A 38 -16.29 -19.55 -10.94
CA TYR A 38 -15.84 -19.43 -9.55
C TYR A 38 -16.27 -20.66 -8.76
N LEU A 39 -15.30 -21.53 -8.49
CA LEU A 39 -15.52 -22.91 -8.06
C LEU A 39 -14.81 -23.17 -6.71
N TYR A 40 -13.71 -23.91 -6.72
CA TYR A 40 -12.99 -24.27 -5.50
C TYR A 40 -12.43 -23.05 -4.76
N GLN A 41 -12.71 -22.98 -3.46
CA GLN A 41 -12.35 -21.85 -2.58
C GLN A 41 -12.76 -20.47 -3.18
N GLY A 42 -13.83 -20.44 -3.99
CA GLY A 42 -14.32 -19.22 -4.63
C GLY A 42 -13.43 -18.67 -5.74
N LYS A 43 -12.43 -19.43 -6.22
CA LYS A 43 -11.51 -18.97 -7.27
C LYS A 43 -11.97 -19.34 -8.67
N GLU A 44 -11.61 -18.50 -9.63
CA GLU A 44 -11.91 -18.71 -11.03
C GLU A 44 -11.10 -19.88 -11.59
N MET A 45 -11.79 -20.84 -12.19
CA MET A 45 -11.20 -21.91 -12.99
C MET A 45 -10.86 -21.35 -14.39
N MET A 46 -9.57 -21.38 -14.73
CA MET A 46 -9.05 -21.13 -16.07
C MET A 46 -8.97 -22.46 -16.84
N ASP A 47 -10.03 -22.75 -17.58
CA ASP A 47 -10.21 -23.96 -18.41
C ASP A 47 -9.82 -23.76 -19.88
N ASP A 48 -9.43 -22.53 -20.27
CA ASP A 48 -8.97 -22.23 -21.62
C ASP A 48 -7.81 -23.14 -22.03
N GLN A 49 -7.87 -23.70 -23.24
CA GLN A 49 -6.85 -24.61 -23.76
C GLN A 49 -6.57 -25.85 -22.87
N ASN A 50 -7.53 -26.26 -22.04
CA ASN A 50 -7.40 -27.35 -21.07
C ASN A 50 -6.34 -27.12 -19.98
N LEU A 51 -6.10 -25.86 -19.60
CA LEU A 51 -5.22 -25.50 -18.49
C LEU A 51 -5.74 -26.09 -17.16
N ASN A 52 -7.03 -25.95 -16.87
CA ASN A 52 -7.71 -26.47 -15.67
C ASN A 52 -7.02 -26.09 -14.36
N ILE A 53 -6.64 -24.82 -14.25
CA ILE A 53 -5.97 -24.25 -13.08
C ILE A 53 -6.83 -23.17 -12.45
N TYR A 54 -6.71 -22.98 -11.14
CA TYR A 54 -7.37 -21.90 -10.43
C TYR A 54 -6.49 -20.65 -10.38
N ASP A 55 -7.09 -19.50 -10.64
CA ASP A 55 -6.45 -18.21 -10.45
C ASP A 55 -6.57 -17.75 -8.99
N PHE A 56 -5.47 -17.81 -8.24
CA PHE A 56 -5.34 -17.24 -6.90
C PHE A 56 -4.57 -15.91 -6.94
N HIS A 57 -4.67 -15.15 -8.05
CA HIS A 57 -4.08 -13.85 -8.36
C HIS A 57 -2.54 -13.82 -8.30
N ALA A 58 -1.97 -14.04 -7.12
CA ALA A 58 -0.54 -14.12 -6.89
C ALA A 58 0.06 -15.38 -7.54
N ARG A 59 -0.72 -16.45 -7.67
CA ARG A 59 -0.28 -17.76 -8.17
C ARG A 59 -1.41 -18.47 -8.91
N GLY A 60 -1.05 -19.23 -9.93
CA GLY A 60 -1.91 -20.27 -10.48
C GLY A 60 -1.81 -21.53 -9.62
N TYR A 61 -2.94 -22.16 -9.32
CA TYR A 61 -3.03 -23.39 -8.55
C TYR A 61 -3.51 -24.55 -9.45
N ASP A 62 -2.74 -25.64 -9.45
CA ASP A 62 -3.12 -26.87 -10.14
C ASP A 62 -3.71 -27.87 -9.12
N PRO A 63 -5.03 -28.14 -9.18
CA PRO A 63 -5.70 -29.04 -8.27
C PRO A 63 -5.34 -30.52 -8.50
N VAL A 64 -4.87 -30.90 -9.70
CA VAL A 64 -4.50 -32.29 -10.02
C VAL A 64 -3.26 -32.71 -9.25
N VAL A 65 -2.27 -31.82 -9.16
CA VAL A 65 -1.03 -32.08 -8.41
C VAL A 65 -1.05 -31.51 -6.99
N GLY A 66 -2.01 -30.64 -6.67
CA GLY A 66 -2.12 -29.99 -5.37
C GLY A 66 -0.97 -29.02 -5.10
N ARG A 67 -0.51 -28.28 -6.13
CA ARG A 67 0.66 -27.38 -6.05
C ARG A 67 0.39 -26.04 -6.74
N THR A 68 1.12 -25.02 -6.32
CA THR A 68 1.17 -23.75 -7.06
C THR A 68 2.13 -23.87 -8.24
N LEU A 69 1.82 -23.19 -9.34
CA LEU A 69 2.66 -23.17 -10.54
C LEU A 69 3.90 -22.28 -10.36
N GLN A 70 3.79 -21.26 -9.51
CA GLN A 70 4.85 -20.31 -9.18
C GLN A 70 5.35 -20.53 -7.74
N ILE A 71 6.58 -20.07 -7.49
CA ILE A 71 7.16 -19.98 -6.14
C ILE A 71 6.30 -19.02 -5.31
N ASP A 72 5.97 -19.44 -4.08
CA ASP A 72 5.33 -18.60 -3.08
C ASP A 72 6.21 -17.36 -2.78
N PRO A 73 5.71 -16.12 -3.00
CA PRO A 73 6.43 -14.90 -2.62
C PRO A 73 6.78 -14.83 -1.13
N GLY A 74 6.01 -15.52 -0.27
CA GLY A 74 6.26 -15.67 1.16
C GLY A 74 7.11 -16.88 1.53
N SER A 75 7.65 -17.64 0.56
CA SER A 75 8.41 -18.87 0.81
C SER A 75 9.60 -18.68 1.76
N GLU A 76 10.26 -17.52 1.74
CA GLU A 76 11.36 -17.18 2.66
C GLU A 76 10.94 -17.04 4.14
N SER A 77 9.64 -16.93 4.40
CA SER A 77 9.09 -16.82 5.77
C SER A 77 8.77 -18.19 6.38
N TYR A 78 8.77 -19.27 5.60
CA TYR A 78 8.36 -20.61 6.02
C TYR A 78 9.33 -21.69 5.52
N TYR A 79 10.56 -21.66 6.03
CA TYR A 79 11.65 -22.59 5.68
C TYR A 79 11.34 -24.10 5.68
N PRO A 80 10.46 -24.68 6.53
CA PRO A 80 10.22 -26.11 6.47
C PRO A 80 9.33 -26.55 5.29
N ASN A 81 8.68 -25.62 4.58
CA ASN A 81 7.74 -25.94 3.51
C ASN A 81 8.36 -25.70 2.13
N SER A 82 7.92 -26.49 1.15
CA SER A 82 8.30 -26.29 -0.24
C SER A 82 7.80 -24.92 -0.73
N PRO A 83 8.58 -24.16 -1.52
CA PRO A 83 8.14 -22.92 -2.16
C PRO A 83 6.96 -23.12 -3.12
N TYR A 84 6.63 -24.36 -3.50
CA TYR A 84 5.47 -24.70 -4.32
C TYR A 84 4.33 -25.35 -3.51
N SER A 85 4.39 -25.28 -2.18
CA SER A 85 3.37 -25.90 -1.33
C SER A 85 2.05 -25.14 -1.42
N TRP A 86 0.97 -25.88 -1.63
CA TRP A 86 -0.38 -25.38 -1.43
C TRP A 86 -0.74 -25.51 0.06
N VAL A 87 -1.21 -24.44 0.70
CA VAL A 87 -1.84 -24.44 2.05
C VAL A 87 -1.16 -25.31 3.12
N MET A 88 0.18 -25.31 3.14
CA MET A 88 0.98 -26.17 4.04
C MET A 88 0.63 -27.67 3.98
N ASN A 89 0.16 -28.15 2.82
CA ASN A 89 -0.35 -29.49 2.55
C ASN A 89 -1.58 -29.91 3.38
N ASN A 90 -2.40 -28.97 3.87
CA ASN A 90 -3.63 -29.29 4.58
C ASN A 90 -4.82 -28.43 4.13
N PRO A 91 -5.39 -28.71 2.94
CA PRO A 91 -6.45 -27.91 2.34
C PRO A 91 -7.83 -28.06 3.00
N LEU A 92 -7.99 -29.05 3.89
CA LEU A 92 -9.18 -29.19 4.72
C LEU A 92 -9.20 -28.21 5.89
N LYS A 93 -8.01 -27.80 6.35
CA LYS A 93 -7.84 -26.90 7.49
C LYS A 93 -7.48 -25.48 7.09
N PHE A 94 -6.72 -25.34 6.01
CA PHE A 94 -6.16 -24.08 5.57
C PHE A 94 -6.67 -23.77 4.16
N VAL A 95 -7.22 -22.57 4.01
CA VAL A 95 -7.52 -21.93 2.74
C VAL A 95 -6.27 -21.15 2.36
N ASP A 96 -5.83 -21.18 1.09
CA ASP A 96 -4.75 -20.31 0.63
C ASP A 96 -5.38 -18.96 0.38
N PRO A 97 -5.21 -17.96 1.28
CA PRO A 97 -6.01 -16.77 1.15
C PRO A 97 -5.57 -16.00 -0.09
N SER A 98 -4.28 -15.95 -0.42
CA SER A 98 -3.71 -15.07 -1.44
C SER A 98 -4.22 -13.61 -1.51
N GLY A 99 -5.04 -13.02 -0.65
CA GLY A 99 -5.23 -13.19 0.79
C GLY A 99 -5.50 -11.83 1.39
N MET A 100 -6.46 -11.12 0.79
CA MET A 100 -6.75 -9.74 1.12
C MET A 100 -8.24 -9.68 1.34
N PHE A 101 -8.62 -10.16 2.51
CA PHE A 101 -9.99 -9.98 2.95
C PHE A 101 -10.31 -8.49 3.00
N ALA A 102 -11.56 -8.14 2.76
CA ALA A 102 -12.04 -6.79 2.98
C ALA A 102 -11.70 -6.36 4.41
N ASP A 103 -10.76 -5.43 4.51
CA ASP A 103 -10.18 -5.01 5.79
C ASP A 103 -10.78 -3.68 6.23
N TYR A 104 -11.21 -3.63 7.48
CA TYR A 104 -11.79 -2.46 8.11
C TYR A 104 -10.73 -1.74 8.92
N TYR A 105 -10.64 -0.43 8.76
CA TYR A 105 -9.75 0.44 9.52
C TYR A 105 -10.56 1.56 10.19
N ASP A 106 -10.04 2.11 11.29
CA ASP A 106 -10.50 3.40 11.80
C ASP A 106 -9.75 4.58 11.15
N SER A 107 -10.21 5.80 11.43
CA SER A 107 -9.56 7.02 10.94
C SER A 107 -8.14 7.25 11.48
N ASP A 108 -7.78 6.58 12.60
CA ASP A 108 -6.44 6.60 13.18
C ASP A 108 -5.54 5.51 12.57
N GLY A 109 -6.04 4.80 11.55
CA GLY A 109 -5.29 3.80 10.79
C GLY A 109 -5.10 2.48 11.51
N ASN A 110 -5.83 2.23 12.60
CA ASN A 110 -5.83 0.93 13.26
C ASN A 110 -6.70 -0.03 12.46
N HIS A 111 -6.16 -1.22 12.20
CA HIS A 111 -6.93 -2.32 11.62
C HIS A 111 -7.94 -2.84 12.65
N LEU A 112 -9.21 -2.85 12.28
CA LEU A 112 -10.31 -3.27 13.13
C LEU A 112 -10.69 -4.72 12.89
N GLY A 113 -10.44 -5.31 11.71
CA GLY A 113 -10.77 -6.70 11.40
C GLY A 113 -11.05 -6.89 9.91
N ASN A 114 -11.37 -8.13 9.50
CA ASN A 114 -11.87 -8.45 8.16
C ASN A 114 -13.25 -9.10 8.23
N ASP A 115 -14.02 -9.02 7.15
CA ASP A 115 -15.33 -9.68 7.00
C ASP A 115 -15.25 -11.09 6.41
N GLY A 116 -14.04 -11.58 6.09
CA GLY A 116 -13.83 -12.90 5.52
C GLY A 116 -14.15 -13.01 4.03
N GLU A 117 -14.54 -11.91 3.38
CA GLU A 117 -14.74 -11.84 1.93
C GLU A 117 -13.42 -11.48 1.25
N ASP A 118 -12.94 -12.30 0.31
CA ASP A 118 -11.67 -12.08 -0.38
C ASP A 118 -11.86 -11.20 -1.62
N ASP A 119 -12.10 -9.91 -1.39
CA ASP A 119 -12.36 -8.90 -2.42
C ASP A 119 -11.28 -7.80 -2.51
N ASP A 120 -10.20 -7.92 -1.72
CA ASP A 120 -9.06 -6.99 -1.65
C ASP A 120 -9.48 -5.54 -1.35
N LYS A 121 -10.62 -5.32 -0.69
CA LYS A 121 -11.07 -3.94 -0.38
C LYS A 121 -10.57 -3.41 0.94
N VAL A 122 -10.63 -2.08 1.05
CA VAL A 122 -10.35 -1.37 2.29
C VAL A 122 -11.52 -0.47 2.64
N TYR A 123 -12.06 -0.65 3.83
CA TYR A 123 -13.11 0.20 4.38
C TYR A 123 -12.56 1.03 5.54
N VAL A 124 -13.01 2.28 5.64
CA VAL A 124 -12.85 3.09 6.86
C VAL A 124 -14.19 3.19 7.59
N THR A 125 -14.20 2.97 8.90
CA THR A 125 -15.42 2.91 9.72
C THR A 125 -15.16 3.45 11.13
N SER A 126 -16.20 3.89 11.85
CA SER A 126 -16.04 4.31 13.25
C SER A 126 -15.91 3.11 14.20
N SER A 127 -16.59 2.02 13.89
CA SER A 127 -16.59 0.81 14.71
C SER A 127 -16.96 -0.44 13.90
N VAL A 128 -16.70 -1.62 14.46
CA VAL A 128 -17.09 -2.92 13.92
C VAL A 128 -17.64 -3.83 15.03
N THR A 129 -18.58 -4.69 14.69
CA THR A 129 -18.99 -5.84 15.50
C THR A 129 -18.39 -7.11 14.89
N LYS A 130 -17.89 -8.01 15.74
CA LYS A 130 -17.28 -9.28 15.32
C LYS A 130 -18.02 -10.49 15.88
N ASN A 131 -17.94 -11.61 15.18
CA ASN A 131 -18.35 -12.91 15.71
C ASN A 131 -17.25 -13.52 16.62
N GLU A 132 -17.50 -14.74 17.12
CA GLU A 132 -16.56 -15.48 18.00
C GLU A 132 -15.22 -15.81 17.31
N ASP A 133 -15.22 -15.93 15.98
CA ASP A 133 -14.04 -16.18 15.16
C ASP A 133 -13.25 -14.90 14.83
N GLY A 134 -13.73 -13.73 15.25
CA GLY A 134 -13.10 -12.43 15.02
C GLY A 134 -13.40 -11.80 13.66
N ILE A 135 -14.34 -12.36 12.90
CA ILE A 135 -14.81 -11.87 11.60
C ILE A 135 -15.82 -10.74 11.81
N VAL A 136 -15.67 -9.66 11.06
CA VAL A 136 -16.56 -8.49 11.07
C VAL A 136 -17.91 -8.87 10.47
N THR A 137 -18.98 -8.69 11.24
CA THR A 137 -20.36 -8.99 10.82
C THR A 137 -21.19 -7.74 10.57
N SER A 138 -20.76 -6.60 11.11
CA SER A 138 -21.36 -5.28 10.83
C SER A 138 -20.37 -4.17 11.18
N SER A 139 -20.58 -3.01 10.56
CA SER A 139 -19.75 -1.81 10.71
C SER A 139 -20.64 -0.56 10.76
N GLU A 140 -20.14 0.50 11.38
CA GLU A 140 -20.84 1.77 11.51
C GLU A 140 -20.24 2.82 10.56
N GLY A 141 -21.00 3.17 9.52
CA GLY A 141 -20.58 4.22 8.58
C GLY A 141 -19.39 3.82 7.71
N ALA A 142 -19.24 2.53 7.39
CA ALA A 142 -18.18 2.05 6.53
C ALA A 142 -18.20 2.76 5.15
N LEU A 143 -17.05 3.31 4.79
CA LEU A 143 -16.77 3.92 3.50
C LEU A 143 -15.72 3.08 2.78
N ASP A 144 -16.05 2.59 1.59
CA ASP A 144 -15.09 1.98 0.67
C ASP A 144 -14.10 3.04 0.18
N LEU A 145 -12.80 2.79 0.38
CA LEU A 145 -11.75 3.72 -0.05
C LEU A 145 -11.48 3.67 -1.55
N GLY A 146 -12.07 2.72 -2.29
CA GLY A 146 -11.92 2.59 -3.74
C GLY A 146 -10.50 2.20 -4.18
N ILE A 147 -9.72 1.61 -3.27
CA ILE A 147 -8.36 1.15 -3.47
C ILE A 147 -8.26 -0.29 -3.00
N THR A 148 -7.36 -1.06 -3.61
CA THR A 148 -7.07 -2.41 -3.12
C THR A 148 -6.28 -2.37 -1.82
N HIS A 149 -6.43 -3.36 -0.95
CA HIS A 149 -5.62 -3.49 0.26
C HIS A 149 -4.15 -3.63 -0.09
N THR A 150 -3.84 -4.36 -1.17
CA THR A 150 -2.49 -4.43 -1.74
C THR A 150 -1.89 -3.03 -1.92
N GLU A 151 -2.62 -2.14 -2.60
CA GLU A 151 -2.13 -0.81 -2.93
C GLU A 151 -2.13 0.12 -1.73
N PHE A 152 -3.15 0.03 -0.86
CA PHE A 152 -3.19 0.74 0.42
C PHE A 152 -1.95 0.44 1.26
N ARG A 153 -1.57 -0.84 1.39
CA ARG A 153 -0.38 -1.25 2.14
C ARG A 153 0.92 -0.75 1.51
N LYS A 154 1.02 -0.71 0.18
CA LYS A 154 2.18 -0.12 -0.53
C LYS A 154 2.31 1.38 -0.27
N GLN A 155 1.20 2.10 -0.30
CA GLN A 155 1.21 3.53 -0.01
C GLN A 155 1.59 3.79 1.46
N ALA A 156 0.99 3.06 2.40
CA ALA A 156 1.29 3.21 3.83
C ALA A 156 2.75 2.83 4.15
N SER A 157 3.28 1.76 3.53
CA SER A 157 4.67 1.36 3.72
C SER A 157 5.66 2.39 3.16
N THR A 158 5.31 3.03 2.04
CA THR A 158 6.11 4.10 1.44
C THR A 158 6.11 5.33 2.33
N VAL A 159 4.93 5.79 2.79
CA VAL A 159 4.82 6.91 3.74
C VAL A 159 5.65 6.65 4.98
N TYR A 160 5.57 5.45 5.56
CA TYR A 160 6.38 5.07 6.71
C TYR A 160 7.88 5.10 6.40
N GLY A 161 8.30 4.55 5.25
CA GLY A 161 9.69 4.46 4.83
C GLY A 161 10.33 5.80 4.46
N GLU A 162 9.54 6.77 4.00
CA GLU A 162 10.01 8.10 3.59
C GLU A 162 9.96 9.12 4.74
N SER A 163 9.13 8.88 5.76
CA SER A 163 9.01 9.78 6.92
C SER A 163 10.22 9.74 7.87
N SER A 164 10.30 10.72 8.77
CA SER A 164 11.29 10.75 9.84
C SER A 164 11.00 9.78 11.00
N ALA A 165 10.00 8.90 10.88
CA ALA A 165 9.51 8.06 11.99
C ALA A 165 10.59 7.25 12.69
N PHE A 166 11.60 6.76 11.96
CA PHE A 166 12.68 5.95 12.51
C PHE A 166 13.70 6.72 13.37
N LYS A 167 13.65 8.06 13.35
CA LYS A 167 14.52 8.93 14.17
C LYS A 167 13.84 9.36 15.47
N MET A 168 12.58 8.98 15.67
CA MET A 168 11.71 9.51 16.72
C MET A 168 11.39 8.44 17.75
N ASN A 169 11.21 8.86 19.01
CA ASN A 169 10.83 7.96 20.11
C ASN A 169 9.32 7.84 20.29
N SER A 170 8.56 8.80 19.75
CA SER A 170 7.09 8.81 19.76
C SER A 170 6.56 9.54 18.53
N VAL A 171 5.27 9.32 18.23
CA VAL A 171 4.57 10.09 17.19
C VAL A 171 4.24 11.47 17.74
N THR A 172 4.96 12.49 17.26
CA THR A 172 4.68 13.89 17.54
C THR A 172 3.68 14.47 16.53
N ASP A 173 3.10 15.63 16.84
CA ASP A 173 2.25 16.36 15.89
C ASP A 173 3.00 16.70 14.59
N ASP A 174 4.27 17.09 14.72
CA ASP A 174 5.15 17.41 13.58
C ASP A 174 5.38 16.17 12.68
N LEU A 175 5.69 15.01 13.27
CA LEU A 175 5.82 13.76 12.51
C LEU A 175 4.50 13.35 11.86
N LYS A 176 3.37 13.51 12.56
CA LYS A 176 2.05 13.22 11.98
C LYS A 176 1.81 14.07 10.73
N LYS A 177 2.09 15.38 10.81
CA LYS A 177 1.96 16.30 9.67
C LYS A 177 2.91 15.95 8.53
N GLU A 178 4.15 15.55 8.83
CA GLU A 178 5.10 15.04 7.83
C GLU A 178 4.51 13.85 7.06
N MET A 179 4.03 12.83 7.77
CA MET A 179 3.48 11.61 7.16
C MET A 179 2.22 11.91 6.33
N PHE A 180 1.33 12.77 6.82
CA PHE A 180 0.11 13.16 6.12
C PHE A 180 0.41 14.00 4.87
N ALA A 181 1.40 14.89 4.95
CA ALA A 181 1.86 15.66 3.80
C ALA A 181 2.51 14.77 2.73
N ILE A 182 3.35 13.79 3.11
CA ILE A 182 3.91 12.80 2.18
C ILE A 182 2.79 12.03 1.48
N ALA A 183 1.82 11.50 2.23
CA ALA A 183 0.69 10.77 1.67
C ALA A 183 -0.12 11.62 0.67
N SER A 184 -0.34 12.90 0.97
CA SER A 184 -1.05 13.82 0.08
C SER A 184 -0.28 14.05 -1.23
N VAL A 185 1.04 14.22 -1.16
CA VAL A 185 1.89 14.37 -2.35
C VAL A 185 1.87 13.10 -3.22
N HIS A 186 1.90 11.91 -2.61
CA HIS A 186 1.80 10.66 -3.36
C HIS A 186 0.50 10.53 -4.16
N GLN A 187 -0.63 11.04 -3.64
CA GLN A 187 -1.89 11.05 -4.41
C GLN A 187 -1.83 11.96 -5.64
N ILE A 188 -0.96 12.98 -5.63
CA ILE A 188 -0.84 13.96 -6.71
C ILE A 188 0.09 13.46 -7.83
N ASN A 189 1.23 12.88 -7.48
CA ASN A 189 2.27 12.55 -8.47
C ASN A 189 2.52 11.04 -8.68
N SER A 190 1.95 10.18 -7.83
CA SER A 190 2.16 8.71 -7.83
C SER A 190 3.64 8.29 -7.83
N LEU A 191 4.55 9.16 -7.39
CA LEU A 191 5.98 8.90 -7.29
C LEU A 191 6.34 8.53 -5.84
N ALA A 192 6.88 7.32 -5.68
CA ALA A 192 7.26 6.74 -4.41
C ALA A 192 8.74 6.33 -4.43
N PHE A 193 9.62 7.20 -3.93
CA PHE A 193 11.08 6.99 -3.98
C PHE A 193 11.56 5.96 -2.94
N GLY A 194 10.85 5.88 -1.80
CA GLY A 194 11.13 4.99 -0.68
C GLY A 194 10.36 3.66 -0.70
N ALA A 195 9.59 3.38 -1.76
CA ALA A 195 8.76 2.16 -1.87
C ALA A 195 9.57 0.86 -1.73
N LYS A 196 10.85 0.87 -2.12
CA LYS A 196 11.77 -0.28 -2.02
C LYS A 196 12.73 -0.16 -0.84
N SER A 197 12.53 0.81 0.05
CA SER A 197 13.37 0.96 1.23
C SER A 197 13.26 -0.28 2.12
N LYS A 198 14.32 -0.58 2.87
CA LYS A 198 14.31 -1.69 3.84
C LYS A 198 13.10 -1.58 4.78
N LYS A 199 12.71 -0.36 5.16
CA LYS A 199 11.60 -0.09 6.07
C LYS A 199 10.23 -0.29 5.44
N ALA A 200 10.06 0.11 4.18
CA ALA A 200 8.84 -0.21 3.43
C ALA A 200 8.69 -1.74 3.30
N ASN A 201 9.76 -2.46 2.96
CA ASN A 201 9.73 -3.92 2.86
C ASN A 201 9.46 -4.60 4.22
N GLU A 202 10.11 -4.14 5.30
CA GLU A 202 9.84 -4.60 6.66
C GLU A 202 8.36 -4.42 7.01
N TYR A 203 7.76 -3.26 6.69
CA TYR A 203 6.33 -2.99 6.91
C TYR A 203 5.44 -3.95 6.10
N LEU A 204 5.76 -4.19 4.82
CA LEU A 204 4.96 -5.05 3.94
C LEU A 204 4.94 -6.53 4.40
N GLY A 205 6.01 -6.98 5.08
CA GLY A 205 6.06 -8.30 5.69
C GLY A 205 5.28 -8.44 7.01
N MET A 206 4.71 -7.36 7.56
CA MET A 206 4.00 -7.42 8.85
C MET A 206 2.52 -7.82 8.70
N THR A 207 1.96 -8.44 9.73
CA THR A 207 0.52 -8.67 9.86
C THR A 207 -0.20 -7.40 10.35
N PRO A 208 -1.52 -7.27 10.15
CA PRO A 208 -2.28 -6.15 10.69
C PRO A 208 -2.13 -5.96 12.21
N SER A 209 -2.08 -7.05 12.98
CA SER A 209 -1.83 -7.01 14.42
C SER A 209 -0.44 -6.43 14.77
N GLN A 210 0.60 -6.83 14.04
CA GLN A 210 1.95 -6.28 14.23
C GLN A 210 2.02 -4.79 13.88
N ILE A 211 1.26 -4.35 12.88
CA ILE A 211 1.12 -2.94 12.50
C ILE A 211 0.41 -2.15 13.61
N ASN A 212 -0.73 -2.66 14.10
CA ASN A 212 -1.51 -2.02 15.18
C ASN A 212 -0.72 -1.83 16.48
N ASN A 213 0.25 -2.69 16.75
CA ASN A 213 1.14 -2.56 17.91
C ASN A 213 2.15 -1.40 17.79
N SER A 214 2.13 -0.63 16.70
CA SER A 214 3.06 0.46 16.45
C SER A 214 2.34 1.72 15.98
N LYS A 215 2.25 2.73 16.87
CA LYS A 215 1.63 4.03 16.54
C LYS A 215 2.22 4.68 15.30
N PHE A 216 3.52 4.50 15.03
CA PHE A 216 4.15 5.01 13.82
C PHE A 216 3.54 4.39 12.55
N LYS A 217 3.25 3.09 12.57
CA LYS A 217 2.73 2.36 11.41
C LYS A 217 1.24 2.61 11.22
N THR A 218 0.47 2.68 12.30
CA THR A 218 -0.95 3.09 12.22
C THR A 218 -1.08 4.54 11.78
N THR A 219 -0.16 5.43 12.17
CA THR A 219 -0.12 6.81 11.64
C THR A 219 0.14 6.85 10.13
N ALA A 220 0.93 5.91 9.59
CA ALA A 220 1.10 5.80 8.14
C ALA A 220 -0.19 5.39 7.43
N ASN A 221 -0.93 4.43 8.01
CA ASN A 221 -2.26 4.06 7.53
C ASN A 221 -3.21 5.27 7.57
N ALA A 222 -3.25 5.97 8.70
CA ALA A 222 -4.09 7.15 8.89
C ALA A 222 -3.79 8.26 7.87
N ALA A 223 -2.51 8.45 7.54
CA ALA A 223 -2.08 9.43 6.54
C ALA A 223 -2.65 9.10 5.15
N VAL A 224 -2.58 7.83 4.75
CA VAL A 224 -3.14 7.36 3.47
C VAL A 224 -4.66 7.46 3.47
N ILE A 225 -5.33 7.03 4.55
CA ILE A 225 -6.79 7.15 4.70
C ILE A 225 -7.21 8.62 4.59
N ASN A 226 -6.53 9.54 5.29
CA ASN A 226 -6.82 10.97 5.23
C ASN A 226 -6.67 11.51 3.79
N ALA A 227 -5.60 11.13 3.09
CA ALA A 227 -5.39 11.59 1.72
C ALA A 227 -6.47 11.06 0.74
N LEU A 228 -6.84 9.78 0.86
CA LEU A 228 -7.85 9.14 0.01
C LEU A 228 -9.27 9.65 0.28
N THR A 229 -9.56 10.05 1.52
CA THR A 229 -10.89 10.53 1.94
C THR A 229 -11.06 12.05 1.80
N GLY A 230 -10.07 12.76 1.24
CA GLY A 230 -10.12 14.21 1.07
C GLY A 230 -10.00 14.99 2.39
N GLY A 231 -9.29 14.42 3.35
CA GLY A 231 -8.94 15.06 4.62
C GLY A 231 -7.97 16.23 4.46
N VAL A 232 -7.37 16.67 5.56
CA VAL A 232 -6.52 17.86 5.56
C VAL A 232 -5.22 17.58 4.79
N ASP A 233 -4.94 18.39 3.77
CA ASP A 233 -3.65 18.39 3.06
C ASP A 233 -2.63 19.27 3.82
N TYR A 234 -1.80 18.62 4.63
CA TYR A 234 -0.73 19.29 5.37
C TYR A 234 0.45 19.71 4.48
N SER A 235 0.52 19.26 3.23
CA SER A 235 1.54 19.73 2.27
C SER A 235 1.19 21.09 1.66
N PHE A 236 -0.05 21.57 1.84
CA PHE A 236 -0.58 22.82 1.24
C PHE A 236 -0.44 22.88 -0.29
N GLY A 237 -0.80 21.78 -0.96
CA GLY A 237 -0.78 21.65 -2.40
C GLY A 237 0.62 21.50 -2.98
N ALA A 238 1.53 20.88 -2.23
CA ALA A 238 2.82 20.47 -2.75
C ALA A 238 2.64 19.34 -3.77
N SER A 239 3.51 19.30 -4.77
CA SER A 239 3.55 18.22 -5.77
C SER A 239 4.83 17.38 -5.68
N MET A 240 5.77 17.79 -4.83
CA MET A 240 7.07 17.17 -4.62
C MET A 240 7.50 17.38 -3.17
N TRP A 241 8.40 16.54 -2.68
CA TRP A 241 9.05 16.71 -1.38
C TRP A 241 10.50 16.25 -1.48
N ASP A 242 11.33 16.72 -0.55
CA ASP A 242 12.73 16.34 -0.43
C ASP A 242 13.05 16.13 1.05
N GLY A 243 13.81 15.09 1.38
CA GLY A 243 14.23 14.79 2.73
C GLY A 243 15.47 15.58 3.15
N GLN A 244 15.92 15.35 4.39
CA GLN A 244 17.05 16.09 4.98
C GLN A 244 18.36 15.91 4.21
N GLU A 245 18.50 14.80 3.48
CA GLU A 245 19.66 14.49 2.65
C GLU A 245 19.86 15.54 1.54
N GLN A 246 18.82 16.24 1.13
CA GLN A 246 18.92 17.36 0.19
C GLN A 246 19.46 18.62 0.88
N GLY A 247 19.12 18.80 2.15
CA GLY A 247 19.52 19.94 2.98
C GLY A 247 21.03 20.01 3.28
N ILE A 248 21.78 18.93 3.06
CA ILE A 248 23.22 18.87 3.38
C ILE A 248 24.12 19.36 2.24
N PHE A 249 23.57 19.65 1.06
CA PHE A 249 24.37 20.05 -0.10
C PHE A 249 24.48 21.57 -0.23
N PRO A 250 25.70 22.12 -0.37
CA PRO A 250 25.91 23.56 -0.45
C PRO A 250 25.48 24.14 -1.80
N ALA A 251 25.32 25.47 -1.84
CA ALA A 251 24.98 26.19 -3.07
C ALA A 251 25.96 25.95 -4.23
N SER A 252 27.24 25.68 -3.92
CA SER A 252 28.28 25.39 -4.91
C SER A 252 28.12 24.03 -5.58
N ASN A 253 27.38 23.09 -4.99
CA ASN A 253 27.13 21.80 -5.59
C ASN A 253 26.08 21.94 -6.71
N ASN A 254 26.51 21.79 -7.95
CA ASN A 254 25.65 21.84 -9.15
C ASN A 254 25.45 20.46 -9.79
N ASP A 255 25.86 19.39 -9.11
CA ASP A 255 25.64 18.03 -9.58
C ASP A 255 24.14 17.75 -9.60
N ARG A 256 23.69 17.05 -10.64
CA ARG A 256 22.27 16.67 -10.76
C ARG A 256 21.94 15.46 -9.89
N SER A 257 22.93 14.60 -9.69
CA SER A 257 22.80 13.42 -8.86
C SER A 257 24.10 13.19 -8.11
N VAL A 258 23.99 12.75 -6.87
CA VAL A 258 25.14 12.53 -5.99
C VAL A 258 25.01 11.18 -5.30
N LEU A 259 26.16 10.54 -5.07
CA LEU A 259 26.24 9.37 -4.19
C LEU A 259 26.48 9.85 -2.76
N HIS A 260 25.55 9.52 -1.86
CA HIS A 260 25.68 9.81 -0.44
C HIS A 260 25.37 8.53 0.35
N ASN A 261 26.29 8.12 1.24
CA ASN A 261 26.18 6.89 2.03
C ASN A 261 25.79 5.64 1.22
N GLY A 262 26.34 5.50 0.01
CA GLY A 262 26.09 4.35 -0.87
C GLY A 262 24.73 4.36 -1.59
N GLN A 263 23.97 5.45 -1.50
CA GLN A 263 22.71 5.64 -2.23
C GLN A 263 22.84 6.78 -3.23
N SER A 264 22.25 6.60 -4.42
CA SER A 264 22.20 7.63 -5.45
C SER A 264 20.97 8.50 -5.24
N PHE A 265 21.17 9.81 -5.13
CA PHE A 265 20.11 10.79 -4.95
C PHE A 265 20.09 11.75 -6.14
N GLU A 266 18.90 12.05 -6.66
CA GLU A 266 18.71 13.15 -7.60
C GLU A 266 18.48 14.44 -6.82
N LEU A 267 19.29 15.47 -7.09
CA LEU A 267 19.15 16.79 -6.46
C LEU A 267 18.09 17.59 -7.22
N HIS A 268 16.80 17.28 -6.99
CA HIS A 268 15.65 17.94 -7.65
C HIS A 268 15.74 19.46 -7.58
N MET A 269 16.21 19.96 -6.44
CA MET A 269 16.42 21.37 -6.19
C MET A 269 17.39 21.98 -7.22
N ASN A 270 18.48 21.29 -7.59
CA ASN A 270 19.38 21.75 -8.64
C ASN A 270 18.70 21.75 -10.01
N THR A 271 17.87 20.77 -10.33
CA THR A 271 17.20 20.66 -11.64
C THR A 271 16.15 21.76 -11.88
N MET A 272 15.41 22.16 -10.84
CA MET A 272 14.26 23.06 -10.96
C MET A 272 14.52 24.48 -10.42
N GLY A 273 15.52 24.62 -9.55
CA GLY A 273 15.73 25.84 -8.77
C GLY A 273 14.61 26.05 -7.74
N TRP A 274 14.91 26.75 -6.65
CA TRP A 274 13.98 26.88 -5.53
C TRP A 274 14.05 28.23 -4.81
N ASN A 275 12.98 28.52 -4.08
CA ASN A 275 12.87 29.61 -3.13
C ASN A 275 12.17 29.13 -1.85
N ILE A 276 12.89 29.13 -0.73
CA ILE A 276 12.37 28.75 0.59
C ILE A 276 11.99 30.01 1.38
N SER A 277 10.78 30.05 1.94
CA SER A 277 10.38 31.13 2.84
C SER A 277 11.28 31.20 4.09
N ASP A 278 11.42 32.37 4.70
CA ASP A 278 12.28 32.56 5.88
C ASP A 278 11.93 31.58 7.01
N SER A 279 10.64 31.43 7.30
CA SER A 279 10.17 30.49 8.32
C SER A 279 10.53 29.05 7.98
N HIS A 280 10.30 28.62 6.74
CA HIS A 280 10.59 27.24 6.33
C HIS A 280 12.10 26.96 6.33
N PHE A 281 12.91 27.95 5.96
CA PHE A 281 14.36 27.83 5.94
C PHE A 281 14.92 27.63 7.34
N GLU A 282 14.51 28.47 8.30
CA GLU A 282 14.94 28.35 9.69
C GLU A 282 14.44 27.04 10.33
N THR A 283 13.19 26.62 10.05
CA THR A 283 12.67 25.33 10.52
C THR A 283 13.47 24.15 9.96
N TRP A 284 13.72 24.11 8.65
CA TRP A 284 14.43 22.98 8.03
C TRP A 284 15.88 22.92 8.52
N LYS A 285 16.55 24.06 8.59
CA LYS A 285 17.90 24.18 9.14
C LYS A 285 17.97 23.71 10.59
N ALA A 286 17.01 24.10 11.43
CA ALA A 286 16.96 23.65 12.83
C ALA A 286 16.78 22.13 12.92
N ASN A 287 15.90 21.55 12.08
CA ASN A 287 15.60 20.12 12.09
C ASN A 287 16.76 19.25 11.56
N VAL A 288 17.47 19.70 10.52
CA VAL A 288 18.66 19.00 9.98
C VAL A 288 19.88 19.21 10.88
N GLY A 289 19.98 20.37 11.53
CA GLY A 289 21.05 20.68 12.46
C GLY A 289 22.36 21.10 11.79
N SER A 290 23.50 20.75 12.39
CA SER A 290 24.83 21.24 11.99
C SER A 290 25.27 20.84 10.58
N ALA A 291 24.67 19.80 10.01
CA ALA A 291 24.95 19.34 8.65
C ALA A 291 24.23 20.16 7.57
N PHE A 292 23.33 21.07 7.93
CA PHE A 292 22.58 21.86 6.96
C PHE A 292 23.47 22.83 6.19
N GLN A 293 23.41 22.77 4.86
CA GLN A 293 24.22 23.60 3.95
C GLN A 293 23.40 24.18 2.78
N ALA A 294 22.16 23.72 2.58
CA ALA A 294 21.34 24.17 1.45
C ALA A 294 21.12 25.70 1.51
N PRO A 295 21.31 26.42 0.39
CA PRO A 295 20.97 27.83 0.34
C PRO A 295 19.45 28.03 0.41
N GLN A 296 19.02 29.17 0.95
CA GLN A 296 17.60 29.52 1.01
C GLN A 296 16.98 29.69 -0.38
N GLN A 297 17.77 30.23 -1.31
CA GLN A 297 17.39 30.44 -2.70
C GLN A 297 18.49 29.92 -3.61
N LYS A 298 18.10 29.23 -4.67
CA LYS A 298 19.03 28.81 -5.73
C LYS A 298 18.31 28.67 -7.05
N ALA A 299 18.80 29.38 -8.06
CA ALA A 299 18.34 29.19 -9.43
C ALA A 299 18.89 27.89 -10.02
N ALA A 300 18.13 27.24 -10.91
CA ALA A 300 18.62 26.07 -11.64
C ALA A 300 19.89 26.44 -12.46
N PRO A 301 20.98 25.67 -12.36
CA PRO A 301 22.25 26.00 -12.98
C PRO A 301 22.25 25.73 -14.50
N ALA A 302 21.35 24.86 -14.98
CA ALA A 302 21.23 24.47 -16.37
C ALA A 302 19.79 24.10 -16.76
N ASN A 303 19.55 23.94 -18.06
CA ASN A 303 18.32 23.33 -18.57
C ASN A 303 18.37 21.81 -18.37
N PHE A 304 17.21 21.16 -18.25
CA PHE A 304 17.13 19.71 -18.02
C PHE A 304 16.06 19.07 -18.89
N GLY A 305 16.46 18.10 -19.72
CA GLY A 305 15.55 17.50 -20.71
C GLY A 305 14.88 18.58 -21.55
N ASN A 306 13.54 18.59 -21.57
CA ASN A 306 12.74 19.61 -22.27
C ASN A 306 12.49 20.88 -21.43
N TYR A 307 12.94 20.91 -20.17
CA TYR A 307 12.73 22.03 -19.27
C TYR A 307 13.78 23.14 -19.47
N GLN A 308 13.33 24.31 -19.90
CA GLN A 308 14.13 25.54 -19.98
C GLN A 308 14.18 26.23 -18.61
N ASN A 309 14.96 25.65 -17.69
CA ASN A 309 15.00 26.06 -16.29
C ASN A 309 16.16 26.98 -15.93
N LYS A 310 17.20 27.07 -16.76
CA LYS A 310 18.44 27.78 -16.41
C LYS A 310 18.14 29.21 -15.92
N GLY A 311 18.56 29.52 -14.69
CA GLY A 311 18.36 30.83 -14.08
C GLY A 311 16.99 31.03 -13.41
N LEU A 312 16.08 30.05 -13.48
CA LEU A 312 14.76 30.11 -12.86
C LEU A 312 14.74 29.42 -11.49
N MET A 313 13.78 29.82 -10.66
CA MET A 313 13.45 29.19 -9.38
C MET A 313 12.00 28.72 -9.44
N ARG A 314 11.80 27.45 -9.81
CA ARG A 314 10.45 26.90 -10.05
C ARG A 314 9.82 26.29 -8.82
N LEU A 315 10.61 25.82 -7.85
CA LEU A 315 10.09 25.27 -6.61
C LEU A 315 9.88 26.38 -5.58
N GLN A 316 8.73 26.36 -4.91
CA GLN A 316 8.49 27.18 -3.73
C GLN A 316 8.10 26.29 -2.55
N SER A 317 8.72 26.54 -1.39
CA SER A 317 8.41 25.77 -0.19
C SER A 317 6.98 26.07 0.30
N THR A 318 6.29 25.02 0.71
CA THR A 318 4.87 25.06 1.15
C THR A 318 4.71 24.60 2.59
N ALA A 319 5.51 23.64 3.01
CA ALA A 319 5.63 23.20 4.39
C ALA A 319 7.03 22.63 4.67
N VAL A 320 7.37 22.56 5.95
CA VAL A 320 8.52 21.81 6.47
C VAL A 320 8.07 21.10 7.74
N TYR A 321 8.27 19.80 7.80
CA TYR A 321 7.99 18.97 8.97
C TYR A 321 9.12 17.95 9.13
N GLY A 322 9.62 17.78 10.35
CA GLY A 322 10.79 16.93 10.60
C GLY A 322 11.95 17.29 9.67
N GLY A 323 12.58 16.27 9.08
CA GLY A 323 13.66 16.47 8.10
C GLY A 323 13.19 16.86 6.70
N THR A 324 11.89 16.98 6.45
CA THR A 324 11.30 16.98 5.11
C THR A 324 10.75 18.35 4.72
N ILE A 325 11.04 18.78 3.50
CA ILE A 325 10.53 20.01 2.89
C ILE A 325 9.61 19.67 1.71
N PHE A 326 8.52 20.41 1.59
CA PHE A 326 7.48 20.19 0.58
C PHE A 326 7.45 21.34 -0.43
N TRP A 327 7.32 21.00 -1.72
CA TRP A 327 7.49 21.93 -2.83
C TRP A 327 6.26 22.00 -3.73
N LYS A 328 5.90 23.22 -4.11
CA LYS A 328 4.97 23.50 -5.20
C LYS A 328 5.72 24.05 -6.40
N ILE A 329 5.42 23.51 -7.57
CA ILE A 329 5.98 23.98 -8.84
C ILE A 329 5.24 25.25 -9.30
N LYS A 330 6.01 26.24 -9.74
CA LYS A 330 5.57 27.45 -10.44
C LYS A 330 5.59 27.31 -11.95
#